data_AF-A0A4Q1JV94-F1
#
_entry.id   AF-A0A4Q1JV94-F1
#
_cell.length_a   1.000
_cell.length_b   1.000
_cell.length_c   1.000
_cell.angle_alpha   90.00
_cell.angle_beta   90.00
_cell.angle_gamma   90.00
#
_symmetry.space_group_name_H-M   'P 1'
#
loop_
_entity.id
_entity.type
_entity.pdbx_description
1 polymer ?
#
loop_
_entity_poly.entity_id
_entity_poly.type
_entity_poly.pdbx_seq_one_letter_code
_entity_poly.pdbx_strand_id
1 'polypeptide(L)'
;MSTMKSLWIVMRKELLDLFRDRRTLLLTIGLGPILMPLLLLGIGTLGEKRVKDLTEKPLDLPVVGKAHAPNLIAWLEGQNVTIKDPPKDIPAAIASQAEDLVLRIPADYGDKWRASEPAAVEILFDSTRQDAQVPVQRLQGLLNGYGAQVGALRLFARGVNPGAMAAVQVQRVDLSTPEAQRGRFAAAFLPYFLILSVFIGGAHVVFDSTAGERERQSLEPLLATPAPRSGIVSGKLAAACAVSMLGIVLTLLSFKLTAQFSPTVGRQMSVGFGAMAQLLAVLLPMAVIGTSLLTFLAASAKSMKEAQSHLGWLMLLPMIPSIVLMVNPLKTELWQFSVPFLAQNQLILKIVRGELVTAQQWGVYLGCALTLGALLWFGAVRRYHNEQLAISG
;
A
#
# COMPACT_ATOMS: atom_id res chain seq x y z
N MET A 1 15.91 16.05 41.78
CA MET A 1 16.51 15.21 40.72
C MET A 1 16.44 15.99 39.40
N SER A 2 17.47 16.01 38.55
CA SER A 2 17.37 16.76 37.27
C SER A 2 16.37 16.11 36.32
N THR A 3 15.67 16.91 35.51
CA THR A 3 14.66 16.44 34.54
C THR A 3 15.21 15.36 33.60
N MET A 4 16.46 15.49 33.16
CA MET A 4 17.11 14.48 32.31
C MET A 4 17.35 13.14 33.02
N LYS A 5 17.76 13.16 34.30
CA LYS A 5 17.94 11.91 35.07
C LYS A 5 16.61 11.19 35.27
N SER A 6 15.56 11.94 35.59
CA SER A 6 14.21 11.39 35.71
C SER A 6 13.69 10.80 34.40
N LEU A 7 13.86 11.52 33.28
CA LEU A 7 13.50 11.04 31.95
C LEU A 7 14.17 9.69 31.64
N TRP A 8 15.48 9.59 31.82
CA TRP A 8 16.22 8.38 31.50
C TRP A 8 15.82 7.19 32.38
N ILE A 9 15.63 7.42 33.68
CA ILE A 9 15.21 6.37 34.62
C ILE A 9 13.83 5.82 34.23
N VAL A 10 12.87 6.72 33.98
CA VAL A 10 11.51 6.33 33.58
C VAL A 10 11.53 5.62 32.23
N MET A 11 12.24 6.16 31.24
CA MET A 11 12.36 5.54 29.92
C MET A 11 12.94 4.12 30.02
N ARG A 12 13.99 3.91 30.82
CA ARG A 12 14.60 2.60 31.03
C ARG A 12 13.63 1.64 31.71
N LYS A 13 12.86 2.10 32.70
CA LYS A 13 11.82 1.31 33.38
C LYS A 13 10.77 0.84 32.38
N GLU A 14 10.18 1.76 31.61
CA GLU A 14 9.13 1.41 30.63
C GLU A 14 9.62 0.43 29.56
N LEU A 15 10.84 0.63 29.05
CA LEU A 15 11.42 -0.30 28.08
C LEU A 15 11.68 -1.68 28.71
N LEU A 16 12.23 -1.73 29.93
CA LEU A 16 12.47 -3.00 30.62
C LEU A 16 11.17 -3.76 30.91
N ASP A 17 10.11 -3.06 31.31
CA ASP A 17 8.81 -3.66 31.57
C ASP A 17 8.20 -4.24 30.28
N LEU A 18 8.31 -3.52 29.15
CA LEU A 18 7.90 -4.04 27.84
C LEU A 18 8.70 -5.29 27.43
N PHE A 19 10.03 -5.28 27.59
CA PHE A 19 10.87 -6.43 27.26
C PHE A 19 10.62 -7.65 28.16
N ARG A 20 10.12 -7.44 29.38
CA ARG A 20 9.73 -8.52 30.31
C ARG A 20 8.40 -9.14 29.94
N ASP A 21 7.46 -8.35 29.43
CA ASP A 21 6.20 -8.88 28.90
C ASP A 21 6.38 -9.49 27.51
N ARG A 22 6.81 -10.76 27.50
CA ARG A 22 7.04 -11.54 26.27
C ARG A 22 5.81 -11.59 25.35
N ARG A 23 4.61 -11.58 25.92
CA ARG A 23 3.38 -11.65 25.12
C ARG A 23 3.14 -10.33 24.40
N THR A 24 3.23 -9.22 25.13
CA THR A 24 3.07 -7.88 24.54
C THR A 24 4.20 -7.58 23.56
N LEU A 25 5.42 -8.01 23.84
CA LEU A 25 6.55 -7.89 22.92
C LEU A 25 6.32 -8.71 21.64
N LEU A 26 5.91 -9.97 21.74
CA LEU A 26 5.62 -10.80 20.57
C LEU A 26 4.48 -10.22 19.72
N LEU A 27 3.44 -9.66 20.33
CA LEU A 27 2.31 -9.07 19.59
C LEU A 27 2.67 -7.71 18.96
N THR A 28 3.34 -6.83 19.71
CA THR A 28 3.64 -5.45 19.30
C THR A 28 4.81 -5.38 18.33
N ILE A 29 5.89 -6.12 18.62
CA ILE A 29 7.16 -6.06 17.89
C ILE A 29 7.27 -7.20 16.87
N GLY A 30 6.75 -8.39 17.20
CA GLY A 30 6.78 -9.55 16.31
C GLY A 30 5.64 -9.55 15.30
N LEU A 31 4.41 -9.67 15.77
CA LEU A 31 3.25 -9.93 14.90
C LEU A 31 2.92 -8.71 14.03
N GLY A 32 2.81 -7.50 14.59
CA GLY A 32 2.40 -6.31 13.84
C GLY A 32 3.29 -5.97 12.64
N PRO A 33 4.59 -5.71 12.84
CA PRO A 33 5.54 -5.39 11.78
C PRO A 33 5.72 -6.47 10.71
N ILE A 34 5.61 -7.76 11.08
CA ILE A 34 5.91 -8.89 10.20
C ILE A 34 4.67 -9.38 9.44
N LEU A 35 3.49 -9.32 10.06
CA LEU A 35 2.26 -9.86 9.50
C LEU A 35 1.92 -9.25 8.13
N MET A 36 2.05 -7.94 7.98
CA MET A 36 1.72 -7.27 6.72
C MET A 36 2.69 -7.63 5.57
N PRO A 37 4.03 -7.52 5.72
CA PRO A 37 4.97 -8.06 4.74
C PRO A 37 4.71 -9.53 4.38
N LEU A 38 4.33 -10.36 5.35
CA LEU A 38 4.01 -11.76 5.13
C LEU A 38 2.72 -11.95 4.33
N LEU A 39 1.66 -11.21 4.67
CA LEU A 39 0.39 -11.21 3.93
C LEU A 39 0.60 -10.74 2.48
N LEU A 40 1.38 -9.68 2.28
CA LEU A 40 1.70 -9.17 0.95
C LEU A 40 2.55 -10.16 0.14
N LEU A 41 3.47 -10.89 0.77
CA LEU A 41 4.17 -12.01 0.13
C LEU A 41 3.18 -13.11 -0.28
N GLY A 42 2.24 -13.47 0.59
CA GLY A 42 1.19 -14.45 0.29
C GLY A 42 0.34 -14.02 -0.90
N ILE A 43 -0.25 -12.82 -0.86
CA ILE A 43 -1.08 -12.27 -1.95
C ILE A 43 -0.28 -12.14 -3.23
N GLY A 44 0.96 -11.64 -3.16
CA GLY A 44 1.83 -11.45 -4.31
C GLY A 44 2.18 -12.76 -5.00
N THR A 45 2.58 -13.77 -4.23
CA THR A 45 2.90 -15.11 -4.79
C THR A 45 1.69 -15.81 -5.37
N LEU A 46 0.50 -15.69 -4.76
CA LEU A 46 -0.75 -16.21 -5.32
C LEU A 46 -1.12 -15.48 -6.62
N GLY A 47 -1.02 -14.15 -6.63
CA GLY A 47 -1.28 -13.33 -7.81
C GLY A 47 -0.33 -13.64 -8.97
N GLU A 48 0.97 -13.80 -8.68
CA GLU A 48 1.98 -14.18 -9.67
C GLU A 48 1.71 -15.56 -10.28
N LYS A 49 1.42 -16.57 -9.44
CA LYS A 49 1.03 -17.90 -9.91
C LYS A 49 -0.18 -17.81 -10.82
N ARG A 50 -1.19 -17.02 -10.44
CA ARG A 50 -2.41 -16.82 -11.22
C ARG A 50 -2.14 -16.16 -12.57
N VAL A 51 -1.33 -15.11 -12.62
CA VAL A 51 -0.98 -14.43 -13.87
C VAL A 51 -0.19 -15.36 -14.79
N LYS A 52 0.78 -16.11 -14.25
CA LYS A 52 1.52 -17.13 -15.01
C LYS A 52 0.60 -18.21 -15.54
N ASP A 53 -0.29 -18.74 -14.71
CA ASP A 53 -1.29 -19.74 -15.12
C ASP A 53 -2.15 -19.22 -16.28
N LEU A 54 -2.64 -17.98 -16.23
CA LEU A 54 -3.49 -17.41 -17.27
C LEU A 54 -2.73 -17.02 -18.57
N THR A 55 -1.42 -16.81 -18.48
CA THR A 55 -0.59 -16.35 -19.62
C THR A 55 0.13 -17.50 -20.31
N GLU A 56 0.67 -18.46 -19.54
CA GLU A 56 1.47 -19.57 -20.06
C GLU A 56 0.60 -20.76 -20.48
N LYS A 57 -0.57 -20.96 -19.85
CA LYS A 57 -1.48 -22.03 -20.28
C LYS A 57 -2.14 -21.68 -21.62
N PRO A 58 -2.47 -22.69 -22.43
CA PRO A 58 -3.27 -22.49 -23.63
C PRO A 58 -4.57 -21.78 -23.27
N LEU A 59 -4.93 -20.77 -24.05
CA LEU A 59 -6.22 -20.09 -23.84
C LEU A 59 -7.32 -21.04 -24.33
N ASP A 60 -8.07 -21.62 -23.40
CA ASP A 60 -9.24 -22.40 -23.74
C ASP A 60 -10.34 -21.47 -24.26
N LEU A 61 -10.74 -21.66 -25.52
CA LEU A 61 -11.66 -20.78 -26.22
C LEU A 61 -12.84 -21.58 -26.79
N PRO A 62 -14.01 -21.55 -26.16
CA PRO A 62 -15.24 -22.03 -26.77
C PRO A 62 -15.61 -21.12 -27.95
N VAL A 63 -15.77 -21.70 -29.14
CA VAL A 63 -16.09 -20.95 -30.36
C VAL A 63 -17.41 -21.38 -30.97
N VAL A 64 -18.35 -20.45 -31.09
CA VAL A 64 -19.58 -20.61 -31.87
C VAL A 64 -19.28 -20.26 -33.33
N GLY A 65 -19.65 -21.14 -34.26
CA GLY A 65 -19.49 -20.85 -35.68
C GLY A 65 -18.08 -21.10 -36.23
N LYS A 66 -17.32 -22.01 -35.61
CA LYS A 66 -15.95 -22.39 -36.04
C LYS A 66 -15.83 -22.72 -37.54
N ALA A 67 -16.88 -23.27 -38.15
CA ALA A 67 -16.91 -23.56 -39.60
C ALA A 67 -16.93 -22.31 -40.50
N HIS A 68 -17.37 -21.14 -39.98
CA HIS A 68 -17.48 -19.92 -40.77
C HIS A 68 -16.13 -19.22 -41.01
N ALA A 69 -15.10 -19.54 -40.21
CA ALA A 69 -13.82 -18.83 -40.22
C ALA A 69 -12.59 -19.76 -40.06
N PRO A 70 -12.38 -20.76 -40.94
CA PRO A 70 -11.31 -21.75 -40.77
C PRO A 70 -9.91 -21.11 -40.69
N ASN A 71 -9.67 -20.04 -41.44
CA ASN A 71 -8.38 -19.33 -41.43
C ASN A 71 -8.10 -18.60 -40.11
N LEU A 72 -9.13 -18.09 -39.44
CA LEU A 72 -9.00 -17.43 -38.15
C LEU A 72 -8.73 -18.47 -37.05
N ILE A 73 -9.44 -19.59 -37.09
CA ILE A 73 -9.27 -20.71 -36.15
C ILE A 73 -7.84 -21.27 -36.22
N ALA A 74 -7.35 -21.59 -37.42
CA ALA A 74 -5.98 -22.09 -37.60
C ALA A 74 -4.91 -21.10 -37.12
N TRP A 75 -5.14 -19.80 -37.30
CA TRP A 75 -4.23 -18.77 -36.81
C TRP A 75 -4.24 -18.68 -35.28
N LEU A 76 -5.42 -18.76 -34.64
CA LEU A 76 -5.55 -18.77 -33.18
C LEU A 76 -4.87 -20.01 -32.56
N GLU A 77 -5.06 -21.19 -33.16
CA GLU A 77 -4.38 -22.42 -32.73
C GLU A 77 -2.86 -22.28 -32.78
N GLY A 78 -2.32 -21.62 -33.81
CA GLY A 78 -0.90 -21.28 -33.92
C GLY A 78 -0.38 -20.29 -32.85
N GLN A 79 -1.27 -19.62 -32.12
CA GLN A 79 -0.96 -18.68 -31.03
C GLN A 79 -1.22 -19.28 -29.64
N ASN A 80 -1.17 -20.60 -29.51
CA ASN A 80 -1.39 -21.34 -28.26
C ASN A 80 -2.80 -21.12 -27.67
N VAL A 81 -3.82 -21.13 -28.54
CA VAL A 81 -5.24 -21.11 -28.17
C VAL A 81 -5.85 -22.48 -28.44
N THR A 82 -6.48 -23.10 -27.45
CA THR A 82 -7.18 -24.38 -27.59
C THR A 82 -8.65 -24.13 -27.91
N ILE A 83 -9.07 -24.51 -29.11
CA ILE A 83 -10.45 -24.28 -29.57
C ILE A 83 -11.35 -25.39 -29.05
N LYS A 84 -12.39 -25.02 -28.29
CA LYS A 84 -13.39 -25.94 -27.74
C LYS A 84 -14.74 -25.81 -28.44
N ASP A 85 -15.54 -26.85 -28.35
CA ASP A 85 -16.94 -26.80 -28.75
C ASP A 85 -17.73 -25.79 -27.90
N PRO A 86 -18.65 -25.03 -28.51
CA PRO A 86 -19.44 -24.05 -27.78
C PRO A 86 -20.42 -24.76 -26.83
N PRO A 87 -20.64 -24.20 -25.62
CA PRO A 87 -21.68 -24.72 -24.73
C PRO A 87 -23.07 -24.57 -25.34
N LYS A 88 -23.99 -25.48 -25.01
CA LYS A 88 -25.38 -25.45 -25.49
C LYS A 88 -26.13 -24.17 -25.09
N ASP A 89 -25.82 -23.63 -23.92
CA ASP A 89 -26.36 -22.38 -23.38
C ASP A 89 -25.20 -21.47 -22.95
N ILE A 90 -24.93 -20.44 -23.75
CA ILE A 90 -23.80 -19.53 -23.56
C ILE A 90 -24.03 -18.60 -22.35
N PRO A 91 -25.20 -17.93 -22.21
CA PRO A 91 -25.51 -17.20 -20.99
C PRO A 91 -25.36 -18.03 -19.71
N ALA A 92 -25.89 -19.26 -19.69
CA ALA A 92 -25.81 -20.12 -18.50
C ALA A 92 -24.37 -20.60 -18.21
N ALA A 93 -23.55 -20.83 -19.23
CA ALA A 93 -22.15 -21.23 -19.06
C ALA A 93 -21.29 -20.09 -18.49
N ILE A 94 -21.51 -18.85 -18.93
CA ILE A 94 -20.81 -17.67 -18.41
C ILE A 94 -21.29 -17.37 -16.98
N ALA A 95 -22.60 -17.47 -16.73
CA ALA A 95 -23.19 -17.26 -15.41
C ALA A 95 -22.78 -18.33 -14.38
N SER A 96 -22.66 -19.60 -14.82
CA SER A 96 -22.22 -20.72 -13.96
C SER A 96 -20.70 -20.80 -13.79
N GLN A 97 -19.94 -19.87 -14.39
CA GLN A 97 -18.47 -19.84 -14.36
C GLN A 97 -17.81 -21.08 -14.97
N ALA A 98 -18.53 -21.84 -15.81
CA ALA A 98 -17.97 -22.96 -16.54
C ALA A 98 -16.99 -22.51 -17.63
N GLU A 99 -17.25 -21.34 -18.23
CA GLU A 99 -16.39 -20.73 -19.25
C GLU A 99 -16.19 -19.25 -18.96
N ASP A 100 -14.97 -18.75 -19.17
CA ASP A 100 -14.63 -17.37 -18.84
C ASP A 100 -15.02 -16.35 -19.91
N LEU A 101 -15.04 -16.80 -21.16
CA LEU A 101 -15.47 -16.04 -22.32
C LEU A 101 -15.86 -17.01 -23.44
N VAL A 102 -16.66 -16.52 -24.39
CA VAL A 102 -17.03 -17.27 -25.60
C VAL A 102 -16.83 -16.38 -26.82
N LEU A 103 -16.17 -16.90 -27.86
CA LEU A 103 -16.07 -16.22 -29.14
C LEU A 103 -17.24 -16.65 -30.03
N ARG A 104 -18.03 -15.67 -30.49
CA ARG A 104 -19.09 -15.88 -31.46
C ARG A 104 -18.70 -15.33 -32.81
N ILE A 105 -18.71 -16.21 -33.81
CA ILE A 105 -18.43 -15.90 -35.21
C ILE A 105 -19.77 -15.94 -35.97
N PRO A 106 -20.29 -14.79 -36.40
CA PRO A 106 -21.50 -14.70 -37.21
C PRO A 106 -21.39 -15.48 -38.54
N ALA A 107 -22.52 -15.98 -39.06
CA ALA A 107 -22.54 -16.80 -40.28
C ALA A 107 -22.11 -16.02 -41.53
N ASP A 108 -22.31 -14.69 -41.55
CA ASP A 108 -21.92 -13.78 -42.62
C ASP A 108 -20.41 -13.43 -42.61
N TYR A 109 -19.65 -13.92 -41.62
CA TYR A 109 -18.21 -13.68 -41.51
C TYR A 109 -17.47 -14.08 -42.79
N GLY A 110 -17.75 -15.27 -43.33
CA GLY A 110 -17.05 -15.79 -44.50
C GLY A 110 -17.29 -14.95 -45.76
N ASP A 111 -18.52 -14.48 -45.95
CA ASP A 111 -18.91 -13.67 -47.11
C ASP A 111 -18.29 -12.27 -47.03
N LYS A 112 -18.41 -11.60 -45.88
CA LYS A 112 -17.78 -10.30 -45.63
C LYS A 112 -16.25 -10.37 -45.73
N TRP A 113 -15.65 -11.44 -45.20
CA TRP A 113 -14.20 -11.63 -45.27
C TRP A 113 -13.71 -11.77 -46.72
N ARG A 114 -14.43 -12.52 -47.56
CA ARG A 114 -14.11 -12.66 -48.99
C ARG A 114 -14.36 -11.36 -49.77
N ALA A 115 -15.42 -10.61 -49.42
CA ALA A 115 -15.73 -9.31 -49.99
C ALA A 115 -14.73 -8.20 -49.58
N SER A 116 -13.71 -8.50 -48.76
CA SER A 116 -12.79 -7.52 -48.17
C SER A 116 -13.47 -6.49 -47.27
N GLU A 117 -14.63 -6.81 -46.71
CA GLU A 117 -15.34 -6.00 -45.74
C GLU A 117 -14.90 -6.37 -44.31
N PRO A 118 -15.12 -5.47 -43.32
CA PRO A 118 -14.92 -5.79 -41.91
C PRO A 118 -15.89 -6.89 -41.45
N ALA A 119 -15.38 -8.09 -41.21
CA ALA A 119 -16.15 -9.19 -40.65
C ALA A 119 -16.15 -9.09 -39.13
N ALA A 120 -17.32 -8.84 -38.54
CA ALA A 120 -17.47 -8.70 -37.09
C ALA A 120 -17.31 -10.05 -36.38
N VAL A 121 -16.67 -10.03 -35.21
CA VAL A 121 -16.60 -11.15 -34.27
C VAL A 121 -16.96 -10.62 -32.89
N GLU A 122 -17.64 -11.42 -32.08
CA GLU A 122 -18.17 -10.98 -30.80
C GLU A 122 -17.54 -11.76 -29.66
N ILE A 123 -16.99 -11.05 -28.68
CA ILE A 123 -16.46 -11.63 -27.45
C ILE A 123 -17.54 -11.51 -26.38
N LEU A 124 -18.10 -12.65 -25.96
CA LEU A 124 -19.12 -12.73 -24.92
C LEU A 124 -18.44 -12.99 -23.59
N PHE A 125 -18.56 -12.07 -22.64
CA PHE A 125 -17.98 -12.17 -21.31
C PHE A 125 -18.78 -11.35 -20.30
N ASP A 126 -18.59 -11.64 -19.01
CA ASP A 126 -19.12 -10.83 -17.92
C ASP A 126 -18.06 -9.85 -17.41
N SER A 127 -18.31 -8.55 -17.65
CA SER A 127 -17.41 -7.46 -17.27
C SER A 127 -17.24 -7.27 -15.75
N THR A 128 -18.17 -7.79 -14.94
CA THR A 128 -18.09 -7.71 -13.47
C THR A 128 -17.10 -8.72 -12.89
N ARG A 129 -16.67 -9.71 -13.68
CA ARG A 129 -15.75 -10.76 -13.26
C ARG A 129 -14.31 -10.38 -13.61
N GLN A 130 -13.47 -10.22 -12.59
CA GLN A 130 -12.05 -9.95 -12.78
C GLN A 130 -11.33 -11.10 -13.52
N ASP A 131 -11.80 -12.33 -13.33
CA ASP A 131 -11.18 -13.53 -13.90
C ASP A 131 -11.28 -13.58 -15.43
N ALA A 132 -12.34 -13.00 -16.01
CA ALA A 132 -12.52 -12.92 -17.45
C ALA A 132 -11.65 -11.83 -18.12
N GLN A 133 -11.18 -10.83 -17.37
CA GLN A 133 -10.53 -9.65 -17.97
C GLN A 133 -9.22 -10.00 -18.68
N VAL A 134 -8.37 -10.83 -18.07
CA VAL A 134 -7.06 -11.20 -18.65
C VAL A 134 -7.24 -12.06 -19.92
N PRO A 135 -8.04 -13.14 -19.91
CA PRO A 135 -8.40 -13.88 -21.11
C PRO A 135 -9.01 -13.02 -22.23
N VAL A 136 -9.92 -12.10 -21.91
CA VAL A 136 -10.56 -11.20 -22.89
C VAL A 136 -9.54 -10.25 -23.52
N GLN A 137 -8.66 -9.65 -22.72
CA GLN A 137 -7.59 -8.78 -23.25
C GLN A 137 -6.62 -9.56 -24.14
N ARG A 138 -6.27 -10.80 -23.76
CA ARG A 138 -5.43 -11.69 -24.57
C ARG A 138 -6.09 -12.00 -25.91
N LEU A 139 -7.37 -12.41 -25.91
CA LEU A 139 -8.11 -12.69 -27.14
C LEU A 139 -8.25 -11.45 -28.02
N GLN A 140 -8.57 -10.28 -27.44
CA GLN A 140 -8.67 -9.03 -28.18
C GLN A 140 -7.34 -8.66 -28.85
N GLY A 141 -6.22 -8.83 -28.15
CA GLY A 141 -4.88 -8.62 -28.70
C GLY A 141 -4.57 -9.55 -29.88
N LEU A 142 -4.93 -10.84 -29.76
CA LEU A 142 -4.82 -11.82 -30.83
C LEU A 142 -5.68 -11.44 -32.05
N LEU A 143 -6.97 -11.13 -31.86
CA LEU A 143 -7.86 -10.74 -32.94
C LEU A 143 -7.39 -9.46 -33.65
N ASN A 144 -6.91 -8.47 -32.90
CA ASN A 144 -6.33 -7.25 -33.47
C ASN A 144 -5.07 -7.54 -34.28
N GLY A 145 -4.22 -8.46 -33.81
CA GLY A 145 -3.02 -8.91 -34.53
C GLY A 145 -3.36 -9.60 -35.85
N TYR A 146 -4.33 -10.52 -35.84
CA TYR A 146 -4.85 -11.16 -37.05
C TYR A 146 -5.43 -10.14 -38.03
N GLY A 147 -6.26 -9.21 -37.54
CA GLY A 147 -6.85 -8.15 -38.34
C GLY A 147 -5.79 -7.26 -39.00
N ALA A 148 -4.73 -6.90 -38.27
CA ALA A 148 -3.61 -6.13 -38.81
C ALA A 148 -2.83 -6.90 -39.89
N GLN A 149 -2.57 -8.20 -39.66
CA GLN A 149 -1.85 -9.05 -40.62
C GLN A 149 -2.65 -9.21 -41.93
N VAL A 150 -3.93 -9.57 -41.84
CA VAL A 150 -4.81 -9.74 -43.01
C VAL A 150 -5.03 -8.40 -43.72
N GLY A 151 -5.22 -7.31 -42.97
CA GLY A 151 -5.35 -5.96 -43.53
C GLY A 151 -4.11 -5.55 -44.32
N ALA A 152 -2.92 -5.80 -43.79
CA ALA A 152 -1.67 -5.53 -44.50
C ALA A 152 -1.53 -6.35 -45.80
N LEU A 153 -1.88 -7.64 -45.77
CA LEU A 153 -1.87 -8.48 -46.97
C LEU A 153 -2.86 -7.98 -48.05
N ARG A 154 -4.06 -7.55 -47.64
CA ARG A 154 -5.06 -6.99 -48.56
C ARG A 154 -4.59 -5.70 -49.22
N LEU A 155 -3.92 -4.81 -48.47
CA LEU A 155 -3.35 -3.58 -49.00
C LEU A 155 -2.20 -3.90 -49.97
N PHE A 156 -1.30 -4.79 -49.58
CA PHE A 156 -0.17 -5.21 -50.39
C PHE A 156 -0.62 -5.84 -51.72
N ALA A 157 -1.63 -6.71 -51.69
CA ALA A 157 -2.21 -7.33 -52.89
C ALA A 157 -2.84 -6.30 -53.85
N ARG A 158 -3.17 -5.10 -53.36
CA ARG A 158 -3.70 -3.99 -54.16
C ARG A 158 -2.62 -2.96 -54.54
N GLY A 159 -1.34 -3.26 -54.31
CA GLY A 159 -0.21 -2.36 -54.58
C GLY A 159 -0.11 -1.18 -53.60
N VAL A 160 -0.88 -1.20 -52.51
CA VAL A 160 -0.84 -0.17 -51.47
C VAL A 160 0.15 -0.60 -50.39
N ASN A 161 1.11 0.28 -50.09
CA ASN A 161 2.03 0.05 -48.98
C ASN A 161 1.24 0.04 -47.64
N PRO A 162 1.24 -1.06 -46.87
CA PRO A 162 0.54 -1.12 -45.58
C PRO A 162 0.99 -0.05 -44.58
N GLY A 163 2.23 0.40 -44.68
CA GLY A 163 2.77 1.49 -43.85
C GLY A 163 2.05 2.83 -44.06
N ALA A 164 1.38 3.04 -45.20
CA ALA A 164 0.60 4.25 -45.45
C ALA A 164 -0.60 4.40 -44.48
N MET A 165 -1.09 3.29 -43.90
CA MET A 165 -2.15 3.33 -42.87
C MET A 165 -1.62 3.75 -41.49
N ALA A 166 -0.33 3.57 -41.23
CA ALA A 166 0.33 3.95 -39.99
C ALA A 166 0.90 5.38 -40.09
N ALA A 167 0.04 6.35 -40.45
CA ALA A 167 0.43 7.74 -40.65
C ALA A 167 1.08 8.39 -39.42
N VAL A 168 0.76 7.89 -38.22
CA VAL A 168 1.37 8.30 -36.96
C VAL A 168 1.83 7.06 -36.20
N GLN A 169 3.15 6.91 -36.04
CA GLN A 169 3.72 5.88 -35.19
C GLN A 169 3.93 6.45 -33.78
N VAL A 170 3.00 6.13 -32.87
CA VAL A 170 3.13 6.54 -31.46
C VAL A 170 4.18 5.67 -30.78
N GLN A 171 5.35 6.24 -30.52
CA GLN A 171 6.39 5.61 -29.72
C GLN A 171 6.25 6.04 -28.26
N ARG A 172 6.05 5.08 -27.36
CA ARG A 172 6.02 5.32 -25.91
C ARG A 172 7.43 5.17 -25.36
N VAL A 173 8.06 6.28 -25.00
CA VAL A 173 9.35 6.28 -24.30
C VAL A 173 9.08 6.47 -22.81
N ASP A 174 9.34 5.43 -22.02
CA ASP A 174 9.23 5.52 -20.56
C ASP A 174 10.51 6.15 -20.00
N LEU A 175 10.36 7.33 -19.40
CA LEU A 175 11.46 8.07 -18.75
C LEU A 175 11.57 7.78 -17.24
N SER A 176 10.79 6.83 -16.74
CA SER A 176 10.81 6.45 -15.32
C SER A 176 12.14 5.80 -14.96
N THR A 177 12.70 6.18 -13.81
CA THR A 177 13.85 5.49 -13.25
C THR A 177 13.47 4.05 -12.84
N PRO A 178 14.41 3.09 -12.83
CA PRO A 178 14.16 1.74 -12.33
C PRO A 178 13.59 1.73 -10.90
N GLU A 179 14.00 2.69 -10.07
CA GLU A 179 13.52 2.91 -8.72
C GLU A 179 12.05 3.37 -8.71
N ALA A 180 11.67 4.33 -9.57
CA ALA A 180 10.30 4.78 -9.68
C ALA A 180 9.35 3.70 -10.21
N GLN A 181 9.82 2.87 -11.16
CA GLN A 181 9.03 1.73 -11.65
C GLN A 181 8.82 0.67 -10.56
N ARG A 182 9.87 0.30 -9.82
CA ARG A 182 9.76 -0.64 -8.69
C ARG A 182 8.86 -0.08 -7.60
N GLY A 183 9.07 1.17 -7.24
CA GLY A 183 8.33 1.89 -6.21
C GLY A 183 6.88 2.21 -6.56
N ARG A 184 6.40 1.93 -7.78
CA ARG A 184 5.02 2.26 -8.19
C ARG A 184 3.96 1.57 -7.36
N PHE A 185 4.13 0.27 -7.08
CA PHE A 185 3.21 -0.48 -6.24
C PHE A 185 3.34 -0.05 -4.77
N ALA A 186 4.57 0.07 -4.27
CA ALA A 186 4.85 0.53 -2.91
C ALA A 186 4.30 1.94 -2.64
N ALA A 187 4.35 2.84 -3.63
CA ALA A 187 3.84 4.20 -3.52
C ALA A 187 2.35 4.27 -3.16
N ALA A 188 1.53 3.30 -3.56
CA ALA A 188 0.09 3.33 -3.31
C ALA A 188 -0.26 3.07 -1.83
N PHE A 189 0.44 2.16 -1.15
CA PHE A 189 0.06 1.71 0.19
C PHE A 189 1.10 1.99 1.28
N LEU A 190 2.39 2.07 0.93
CA LEU A 190 3.49 2.17 1.89
C LEU A 190 3.40 3.43 2.76
N PRO A 191 3.07 4.63 2.23
CA PRO A 191 2.93 5.82 3.06
C PRO A 191 1.88 5.65 4.16
N TYR A 192 0.70 5.17 3.79
CA TYR A 192 -0.39 4.92 4.72
C TYR A 192 0.02 3.89 5.78
N PHE A 193 0.58 2.77 5.34
CA PHE A 193 0.98 1.70 6.24
C PHE A 193 2.05 2.14 7.24
N LEU A 194 3.13 2.78 6.77
CA LEU A 194 4.22 3.23 7.66
C LEU A 194 3.74 4.27 8.66
N ILE A 195 2.88 5.20 8.24
CA ILE A 195 2.30 6.20 9.15
C ILE A 195 1.47 5.50 10.23
N LEU A 196 0.59 4.57 9.87
CA LEU A 196 -0.20 3.81 10.86
C LEU A 196 0.68 2.99 11.81
N SER A 197 1.71 2.31 11.28
CA SER A 197 2.64 1.52 12.08
C SER A 197 3.32 2.34 13.17
N VAL A 198 3.61 3.63 12.91
CA VAL A 198 4.16 4.55 13.92
C VAL A 198 3.20 4.68 15.11
N PHE A 199 1.92 4.92 14.84
CA PHE A 199 0.90 5.11 15.87
C PHE A 199 0.65 3.81 16.64
N ILE A 200 0.46 2.70 15.92
CA ILE A 200 0.19 1.39 16.53
C ILE A 200 1.37 0.94 17.40
N GLY A 201 2.61 1.10 16.90
CA GLY A 201 3.81 0.64 17.59
C GLY A 201 4.06 1.32 18.94
N GLY A 202 3.73 2.61 19.06
CA GLY A 202 3.85 3.35 20.33
C GLY A 202 2.63 3.29 21.23
N ALA A 203 1.45 2.98 20.67
CA ALA A 203 0.17 3.06 21.38
C ALA A 203 0.10 2.14 22.61
N HIS A 204 0.58 0.90 22.49
CA HIS A 204 0.55 -0.06 23.61
C HIS A 204 1.30 0.46 24.85
N VAL A 205 2.49 1.02 24.64
CA VAL A 205 3.31 1.60 25.74
C VAL A 205 2.60 2.80 26.35
N VAL A 206 2.01 3.69 25.53
CA VAL A 206 1.30 4.86 26.03
C VAL A 206 0.06 4.48 26.84
N PHE A 207 -0.73 3.52 26.35
CA PHE A 207 -1.97 3.11 27.02
C PHE A 207 -1.69 2.40 28.35
N ASP A 208 -0.74 1.48 28.40
CA ASP A 208 -0.41 0.78 29.64
C ASP A 208 0.26 1.73 30.65
N SER A 209 1.24 2.53 30.21
CA SER A 209 1.97 3.45 31.10
C SER A 209 1.14 4.66 31.56
N THR A 210 0.10 5.06 30.84
CA THR A 210 -0.72 6.24 31.23
C THR A 210 -2.08 5.82 31.77
N ALA A 211 -2.93 5.23 30.95
CA ALA A 211 -4.28 4.84 31.36
C ALA A 211 -4.26 3.60 32.27
N GLY A 212 -3.38 2.64 31.99
CA GLY A 212 -3.21 1.43 32.80
C GLY A 212 -2.68 1.74 34.20
N GLU A 213 -1.66 2.59 34.33
CA GLU A 213 -1.17 3.04 35.65
C GLU A 213 -2.23 3.86 36.42
N ARG A 214 -3.11 4.59 35.71
CA ARG A 214 -4.24 5.30 36.34
C ARG A 214 -5.26 4.31 36.89
N GLU A 215 -5.66 3.34 36.08
CA GLU A 215 -6.63 2.31 36.44
C GLU A 215 -6.14 1.44 37.61
N ARG A 216 -4.83 1.18 37.68
CA ARG A 216 -4.18 0.44 38.78
C ARG A 216 -3.83 1.31 39.99
N GLN A 217 -4.21 2.59 39.98
CA GLN A 217 -3.92 3.57 41.04
C GLN A 217 -2.41 3.70 41.37
N SER A 218 -1.53 3.35 40.43
CA SER A 218 -0.07 3.45 40.62
C SER A 218 0.49 4.81 40.17
N LEU A 219 -0.30 5.63 39.47
CA LEU A 219 0.09 6.99 39.11
C LEU A 219 0.21 7.91 40.33
N GLU A 220 -0.63 7.75 41.35
CA GLU A 220 -0.64 8.63 42.53
C GLU A 220 0.68 8.54 43.31
N PRO A 221 1.19 7.34 43.68
CA PRO A 221 2.51 7.20 44.28
C PRO A 221 3.65 7.75 43.39
N LEU A 222 3.56 7.58 42.06
CA LEU A 222 4.57 8.04 41.13
C LEU A 222 4.67 9.58 41.11
N LEU A 223 3.52 10.26 41.14
CA LEU A 223 3.45 11.72 41.18
C LEU A 223 3.81 12.31 42.56
N ALA A 224 3.77 11.50 43.62
CA ALA A 224 4.24 11.87 44.96
C ALA A 224 5.78 11.79 45.10
N THR A 225 6.48 11.19 44.13
CA THR A 225 7.96 11.16 44.15
C THR A 225 8.55 12.55 43.88
N PRO A 226 9.78 12.85 44.36
CA PRO A 226 10.45 14.13 44.13
C PRO A 226 10.97 14.32 42.68
N ALA A 227 10.39 13.60 41.72
CA ALA A 227 10.72 13.69 40.31
C ALA A 227 9.85 14.76 39.62
N PRO A 228 10.43 15.62 38.75
CA PRO A 228 9.64 16.61 38.03
C PRO A 228 8.65 15.90 37.07
N ARG A 229 7.40 16.34 37.06
CA ARG A 229 6.33 15.74 36.22
C ARG A 229 6.68 15.77 34.72
N SER A 230 7.36 16.82 34.26
CA SER A 230 7.88 16.90 32.89
C SER A 230 8.91 15.82 32.58
N GLY A 231 9.74 15.43 33.54
CA GLY A 231 10.69 14.32 33.40
C GLY A 231 10.00 12.97 33.28
N ILE A 232 8.93 12.75 34.05
CA ILE A 232 8.13 11.52 33.99
C ILE A 232 7.44 11.39 32.63
N VAL A 233 6.74 12.44 32.19
CA VAL A 233 6.02 12.43 30.90
C VAL A 233 6.98 12.25 29.72
N SER A 234 8.09 12.99 29.71
CA SER A 234 9.09 12.85 28.66
C SER A 234 9.74 11.47 28.64
N GLY A 235 9.95 10.84 29.80
CA GLY A 235 10.49 9.48 29.89
C GLY A 235 9.53 8.44 29.28
N LYS A 236 8.23 8.54 29.58
CA LYS A 236 7.19 7.69 28.99
C LYS A 236 7.08 7.89 27.48
N LEU A 237 7.09 9.14 27.02
CA LEU A 237 7.05 9.47 25.60
C LEU A 237 8.29 8.97 24.85
N ALA A 238 9.48 9.15 25.42
CA ALA A 238 10.72 8.65 24.83
C ALA A 238 10.72 7.12 24.69
N ALA A 239 10.20 6.40 25.68
CA ALA A 239 10.04 4.94 25.61
C ALA A 239 9.07 4.55 24.49
N ALA A 240 7.90 5.18 24.42
CA ALA A 240 6.92 4.92 23.37
C ALA A 240 7.46 5.23 21.96
N CYS A 241 8.18 6.34 21.79
CA CYS A 241 8.87 6.69 20.55
C CYS A 241 9.91 5.64 20.17
N ALA A 242 10.75 5.18 21.12
CA ALA A 242 11.77 4.17 20.85
C ALA A 242 11.15 2.85 20.37
N VAL A 243 10.05 2.41 21.00
CA VAL A 243 9.32 1.20 20.62
C VAL A 243 8.67 1.34 19.24
N SER A 244 8.04 2.49 18.98
CA SER A 244 7.48 2.82 17.66
C SER A 244 8.56 2.78 16.58
N MET A 245 9.70 3.44 16.81
CA MET A 245 10.83 3.45 15.87
C MET A 245 11.42 2.06 15.66
N LEU A 246 11.54 1.25 16.71
CA LEU A 246 12.00 -0.14 16.59
C LEU A 246 11.02 -0.97 15.73
N GLY A 247 9.70 -0.80 15.95
CA GLY A 247 8.69 -1.45 15.12
C GLY A 247 8.80 -1.07 13.64
N ILE A 248 9.07 0.20 13.33
CA ILE A 248 9.28 0.67 11.96
C ILE A 248 10.56 0.08 11.36
N VAL A 249 11.66 0.04 12.12
CA VAL A 249 12.91 -0.59 11.67
C VAL A 249 12.66 -2.05 11.30
N LEU A 250 11.97 -2.80 12.16
CA LEU A 250 11.61 -4.19 11.89
C LEU A 250 10.70 -4.31 10.67
N THR A 251 9.71 -3.43 10.52
CA THR A 251 8.81 -3.40 9.36
C THR A 251 9.58 -3.22 8.05
N LEU A 252 10.49 -2.24 8.00
CA LEU A 252 11.31 -1.97 6.82
C LEU A 252 12.29 -3.13 6.53
N LEU A 253 12.85 -3.75 7.57
CA LEU A 253 13.68 -4.95 7.43
C LEU A 253 12.87 -6.14 6.91
N SER A 254 11.66 -6.35 7.40
CA SER A 254 10.76 -7.39 6.92
C SER A 254 10.40 -7.20 5.46
N PHE A 255 10.10 -5.98 5.01
CA PHE A 255 9.90 -5.71 3.57
C PHE A 255 11.15 -6.03 2.74
N LYS A 256 12.33 -5.67 3.24
CA LYS A 256 13.59 -5.98 2.57
C LYS A 256 13.88 -7.48 2.50
N LEU A 257 13.56 -8.24 3.55
CA LEU A 257 13.69 -9.70 3.58
C LEU A 257 12.69 -10.34 2.61
N THR A 258 11.41 -9.93 2.66
CA THR A 258 10.36 -10.36 1.72
C THR A 258 10.78 -10.14 0.26
N ALA A 259 11.50 -9.06 -0.03
CA ALA A 259 12.02 -8.79 -1.37
C ALA A 259 13.03 -9.82 -1.90
N GLN A 260 13.71 -10.55 -1.02
CA GLN A 260 14.63 -11.62 -1.41
C GLN A 260 13.87 -12.90 -1.78
N PHE A 261 12.71 -13.14 -1.17
CA PHE A 261 11.91 -14.36 -1.37
C PHE A 261 10.85 -14.24 -2.47
N SER A 262 10.42 -13.02 -2.84
CA SER A 262 9.47 -12.77 -3.93
C SER A 262 10.11 -11.93 -5.05
N PRO A 263 10.39 -12.52 -6.23
CA PRO A 263 11.06 -11.83 -7.34
C PRO A 263 10.29 -10.65 -7.94
N THR A 264 8.97 -10.60 -7.77
CA THR A 264 8.10 -9.64 -8.48
C THR A 264 7.52 -8.65 -7.49
N VAL A 265 6.57 -9.06 -6.65
CA VAL A 265 5.97 -8.15 -5.65
C VAL A 265 6.98 -7.75 -4.57
N GLY A 266 7.79 -8.69 -4.10
CA GLY A 266 8.82 -8.42 -3.11
C GLY A 266 9.85 -7.40 -3.58
N ARG A 267 10.38 -7.54 -4.81
CA ARG A 267 11.37 -6.59 -5.35
C ARG A 267 10.80 -5.19 -5.56
N GLN A 268 9.52 -5.07 -5.94
CA GLN A 268 8.84 -3.77 -6.05
C GLN A 268 8.75 -3.05 -4.69
N MET A 269 8.79 -3.80 -3.60
CA MET A 269 8.75 -3.26 -2.23
C MET A 269 10.13 -3.10 -1.60
N SER A 270 11.20 -3.44 -2.33
CA SER A 270 12.56 -3.32 -1.80
C SER A 270 12.98 -1.85 -1.70
N VAL A 271 13.44 -1.46 -0.51
CA VAL A 271 13.94 -0.11 -0.24
C VAL A 271 15.44 -0.21 0.05
N GLY A 272 16.22 0.66 -0.61
CA GLY A 272 17.66 0.79 -0.36
C GLY A 272 17.94 1.23 1.07
N PHE A 273 19.10 0.89 1.63
CA PHE A 273 19.44 1.27 3.01
C PHE A 273 19.46 2.79 3.23
N GLY A 274 19.90 3.57 2.22
CA GLY A 274 19.84 5.03 2.28
C GLY A 274 18.40 5.57 2.36
N ALA A 275 17.50 5.00 1.55
CA ALA A 275 16.08 5.34 1.60
C ALA A 275 15.43 4.89 2.93
N MET A 276 15.82 3.75 3.50
CA MET A 276 15.37 3.35 4.85
C MET A 276 15.76 4.40 5.91
N ALA A 277 16.99 4.91 5.88
CA ALA A 277 17.43 5.94 6.80
C ALA A 277 16.63 7.25 6.65
N GLN A 278 16.35 7.65 5.40
CA GLN A 278 15.49 8.80 5.12
C GLN A 278 14.05 8.58 5.61
N LEU A 279 13.46 7.39 5.39
CA LEU A 279 12.13 7.06 5.90
C LEU A 279 12.09 7.12 7.43
N LEU A 280 13.11 6.60 8.12
CA LEU A 280 13.20 6.71 9.58
C LEU A 280 13.30 8.18 10.03
N ALA A 281 14.06 9.01 9.30
CA ALA A 281 14.14 10.44 9.58
C ALA A 281 12.80 11.17 9.34
N VAL A 282 12.02 10.77 8.32
CA VAL A 282 10.65 11.27 8.12
C VAL A 282 9.75 10.83 9.27
N LEU A 283 9.82 9.57 9.69
CA LEU A 283 8.86 9.01 10.65
C LEU A 283 9.16 9.37 12.11
N LEU A 284 10.39 9.76 12.45
CA LEU A 284 10.77 10.12 13.82
C LEU A 284 9.97 11.30 14.39
N PRO A 285 9.85 12.47 13.71
CA PRO A 285 8.96 13.54 14.17
C PRO A 285 7.50 13.08 14.28
N MET A 286 7.07 12.17 13.39
CA MET A 286 5.73 11.61 13.42
C MET A 286 5.50 10.72 14.66
N ALA A 287 6.51 9.96 15.08
CA ALA A 287 6.47 9.18 16.32
C ALA A 287 6.31 10.10 17.54
N VAL A 288 7.02 11.24 17.56
CA VAL A 288 6.89 12.24 18.62
C VAL A 288 5.49 12.87 18.64
N ILE A 289 4.98 13.30 17.48
CA ILE A 289 3.62 13.85 17.35
C ILE A 289 2.59 12.82 17.82
N GLY A 290 2.68 11.60 17.31
CA GLY A 290 1.69 10.55 17.57
C GLY A 290 1.69 10.09 19.01
N THR A 291 2.86 9.84 19.60
CA THR A 291 2.95 9.46 21.02
C THR A 291 2.53 10.61 21.94
N SER A 292 2.90 11.85 21.64
CA SER A 292 2.48 13.03 22.44
C SER A 292 0.96 13.21 22.41
N LEU A 293 0.35 13.08 21.24
CA LEU A 293 -1.10 13.14 21.09
C LEU A 293 -1.80 11.98 21.79
N LEU A 294 -1.29 10.75 21.64
CA LEU A 294 -1.81 9.58 22.36
C LEU A 294 -1.70 9.74 23.87
N THR A 295 -0.58 10.26 24.39
CA THR A 295 -0.42 10.49 25.83
C THR A 295 -1.36 11.59 26.31
N PHE A 296 -1.57 12.64 25.52
CA PHE A 296 -2.55 13.67 25.83
C PHE A 296 -3.98 13.11 25.96
N LEU A 297 -4.38 12.24 25.02
CA LEU A 297 -5.70 11.58 25.01
C LEU A 297 -5.82 10.51 26.10
N ALA A 298 -4.79 9.68 26.29
CA ALA A 298 -4.76 8.65 27.33
C ALA A 298 -4.79 9.26 28.74
N ALA A 299 -4.18 10.42 28.93
CA ALA A 299 -4.24 11.17 30.18
C ALA A 299 -5.67 11.66 30.52
N SER A 300 -6.55 11.82 29.53
CA SER A 300 -7.97 12.14 29.76
C SER A 300 -8.87 10.94 30.02
N ALA A 301 -8.45 9.75 29.59
CA ALA A 301 -9.26 8.55 29.69
C ALA A 301 -9.37 8.05 31.14
N LYS A 302 -10.54 7.54 31.51
CA LYS A 302 -10.81 6.92 32.82
C LYS A 302 -10.39 5.45 32.87
N SER A 303 -10.30 4.79 31.72
CA SER A 303 -9.94 3.37 31.62
C SER A 303 -9.03 3.09 30.42
N MET A 304 -8.34 1.95 30.44
CA MET A 304 -7.55 1.49 29.30
C MET A 304 -8.40 1.30 28.03
N LYS A 305 -9.66 0.87 28.18
CA LYS A 305 -10.59 0.68 27.04
C LYS A 305 -10.99 2.01 26.40
N GLU A 306 -11.24 3.05 27.20
CA GLU A 306 -11.55 4.38 26.70
C GLU A 306 -10.34 4.98 25.97
N ALA A 307 -9.13 4.85 26.53
CA ALA A 307 -7.91 5.28 25.85
C ALA A 307 -7.72 4.57 24.49
N GLN A 308 -7.98 3.27 24.41
CA GLN A 308 -7.93 2.50 23.17
C GLN A 308 -8.99 2.95 22.15
N SER A 309 -10.19 3.34 22.59
CA SER A 309 -11.23 3.83 21.68
C SER A 309 -10.82 5.10 20.91
N HIS A 310 -9.99 5.95 21.52
CA HIS A 310 -9.44 7.13 20.85
C HIS A 310 -8.45 6.79 19.74
N LEU A 311 -7.87 5.59 19.75
CA LEU A 311 -6.98 5.13 18.69
C LEU A 311 -7.70 5.09 17.33
N GLY A 312 -8.96 4.66 17.31
CA GLY A 312 -9.75 4.59 16.06
C GLY A 312 -9.87 5.95 15.38
N TRP A 313 -10.23 7.00 16.14
CA TRP A 313 -10.29 8.37 15.63
C TRP A 313 -8.94 8.89 15.16
N LEU A 314 -7.87 8.52 15.87
CA LEU A 314 -6.52 8.93 15.53
C LEU A 314 -6.04 8.31 14.21
N MET A 315 -6.43 7.06 13.94
CA MET A 315 -6.10 6.37 12.68
C MET A 315 -6.83 6.97 11.46
N LEU A 316 -7.96 7.68 11.67
CA LEU A 316 -8.67 8.36 10.59
C LEU A 316 -7.93 9.62 10.08
N LEU A 317 -7.17 10.30 10.94
CA LEU A 317 -6.43 11.51 10.58
C LEU A 317 -5.45 11.30 9.41
N PRO A 318 -4.56 10.27 9.41
CA PRO A 318 -3.71 9.99 8.25
C PRO A 318 -4.47 9.38 7.07
N MET A 319 -5.63 8.76 7.31
CA MET A 319 -6.40 8.06 6.28
C MET A 319 -6.99 9.04 5.25
N ILE A 320 -7.62 10.13 5.70
CA ILE A 320 -8.27 11.12 4.83
C ILE A 320 -7.29 11.69 3.77
N PRO A 321 -6.15 12.30 4.14
CA PRO A 321 -5.22 12.86 3.14
C PRO A 321 -4.63 11.78 2.25
N SER A 322 -4.42 10.56 2.76
CA SER A 322 -3.91 9.44 1.97
C SER A 322 -4.92 9.00 0.90
N ILE A 323 -6.20 8.91 1.23
CA ILE A 323 -7.26 8.58 0.25
C ILE A 323 -7.39 9.70 -0.78
N VAL A 324 -7.39 10.96 -0.35
CA VAL A 324 -7.48 12.11 -1.27
C VAL A 324 -6.32 12.09 -2.27
N LEU A 325 -5.09 11.84 -1.81
CA LEU A 325 -3.92 11.74 -2.69
C LEU A 325 -3.94 10.50 -3.60
N MET A 326 -4.56 9.40 -3.16
CA MET A 326 -4.73 8.21 -3.98
C MET A 326 -5.70 8.44 -5.14
N VAL A 327 -6.78 9.18 -4.90
CA VAL A 327 -7.79 9.51 -5.92
C VAL A 327 -7.34 10.67 -6.81
N ASN A 328 -6.71 11.69 -6.23
CA ASN A 328 -6.22 12.86 -6.94
C ASN A 328 -4.74 13.10 -6.59
N PRO A 329 -3.81 12.52 -7.37
CA PRO A 329 -2.38 12.75 -7.17
C PRO A 329 -2.03 14.22 -7.41
N LEU A 330 -1.86 14.97 -6.32
CA LEU A 330 -1.46 16.37 -6.39
C LEU A 330 0.00 16.49 -6.85
N LYS A 331 0.27 17.51 -7.68
CA LYS A 331 1.65 17.95 -7.94
C LYS A 331 2.30 18.33 -6.62
N THR A 332 3.55 17.92 -6.42
CA THR A 332 4.25 18.20 -5.17
C THR A 332 4.57 19.69 -5.06
N GLU A 333 3.96 20.34 -4.08
CA GLU A 333 4.14 21.77 -3.78
C GLU A 333 4.70 21.97 -2.37
N LEU A 334 5.39 23.09 -2.13
CA LEU A 334 6.09 23.33 -0.85
C LEU A 334 5.17 23.37 0.37
N TRP A 335 3.94 23.90 0.23
CA TRP A 335 2.99 24.01 1.34
C TRP A 335 2.55 22.63 1.89
N GLN A 336 2.64 21.58 1.08
CA GLN A 336 2.22 20.23 1.47
C GLN A 336 3.14 19.66 2.56
N PHE A 337 4.39 20.11 2.63
CA PHE A 337 5.36 19.70 3.64
C PHE A 337 5.13 20.36 5.01
N SER A 338 4.29 21.40 5.07
CA SER A 338 3.92 22.06 6.33
C SER A 338 2.78 21.35 7.07
N VAL A 339 1.97 20.57 6.35
CA VAL A 339 0.76 19.93 6.87
C VAL A 339 1.09 18.51 7.34
N PRO A 340 0.86 18.16 8.62
CA PRO A 340 1.05 16.81 9.12
C PRO A 340 0.24 15.79 8.33
N PHE A 341 0.71 14.54 8.28
CA PHE A 341 0.20 13.43 7.47
C PHE A 341 0.39 13.63 5.96
N LEU A 342 0.08 14.81 5.43
CA LEU A 342 0.30 15.14 4.02
C LEU A 342 1.80 15.21 3.69
N ALA A 343 2.58 15.87 4.55
CA ALA A 343 4.02 15.98 4.41
C ALA A 343 4.71 14.60 4.43
N GLN A 344 4.34 13.75 5.39
CA GLN A 344 4.87 12.39 5.51
C GLN A 344 4.48 11.55 4.30
N ASN A 345 3.24 11.66 3.82
CA ASN A 345 2.80 10.95 2.63
C ASN A 345 3.66 11.32 1.41
N GLN A 346 3.83 12.62 1.14
CA GLN A 346 4.64 13.12 0.02
C GLN A 346 6.13 12.76 0.14
N LEU A 347 6.71 12.88 1.34
CA LEU A 347 8.12 12.51 1.56
C LEU A 347 8.37 11.02 1.36
N ILE A 348 7.50 10.16 1.89
CA ILE A 348 7.61 8.71 1.70
C ILE A 348 7.49 8.37 0.21
N LEU A 349 6.53 8.97 -0.50
CA LEU A 349 6.37 8.79 -1.96
C LEU A 349 7.64 9.14 -2.73
N LYS A 350 8.23 10.32 -2.45
CA LYS A 350 9.46 10.76 -3.11
C LYS A 350 10.62 9.80 -2.85
N ILE A 351 10.82 9.39 -1.59
CA ILE A 351 11.90 8.49 -1.20
C ILE A 351 11.74 7.12 -1.87
N VAL A 352 10.52 6.58 -1.91
CA VAL A 352 10.22 5.28 -2.55
C VAL A 352 10.43 5.31 -4.06
N ARG A 353 10.16 6.46 -4.70
CA ARG A 353 10.41 6.66 -6.14
C ARG A 353 11.87 6.96 -6.48
N GLY A 354 12.73 7.14 -5.47
CA GLY A 354 14.12 7.56 -5.67
C GLY A 354 14.27 9.03 -6.09
N GLU A 355 13.25 9.85 -5.86
CA GLU A 355 13.30 11.29 -6.12
C GLU A 355 14.11 12.01 -5.02
N LEU A 356 14.88 13.02 -5.41
CA LEU A 356 15.64 13.82 -4.46
C LEU A 356 14.69 14.75 -3.65
N VAL A 357 14.80 14.67 -2.33
CA VAL A 357 14.12 15.60 -1.42
C VAL A 357 15.03 16.80 -1.18
N THR A 358 14.57 17.99 -1.56
CA THR A 358 15.34 19.23 -1.44
C THR A 358 15.54 19.61 0.03
N ALA A 359 16.67 20.24 0.38
CA ALA A 359 16.93 20.74 1.73
C ALA A 359 15.83 21.69 2.25
N GLN A 360 15.21 22.48 1.37
CA GLN A 360 14.06 23.33 1.72
C GLN A 360 12.84 22.51 2.16
N GLN A 361 12.53 21.39 1.48
CA GLN A 361 11.41 20.51 1.84
C GLN A 361 11.65 19.87 3.21
N TRP A 362 12.88 19.41 3.46
CA TRP A 362 13.29 18.93 4.78
C TRP A 362 13.18 19.99 5.87
N GLY A 363 13.64 21.22 5.59
CA GLY A 363 13.60 22.33 6.55
C GLY A 363 12.16 22.70 6.94
N VAL A 364 11.27 22.86 5.97
CA VAL A 364 9.84 23.14 6.22
C VAL A 364 9.21 21.98 7.00
N TYR A 365 9.44 20.74 6.56
CA TYR A 365 8.90 19.57 7.21
C TYR A 365 9.33 19.44 8.67
N LEU A 366 10.64 19.46 8.93
CA LEU A 366 11.18 19.30 10.27
C LEU A 366 10.78 20.48 11.15
N GLY A 367 10.79 21.70 10.62
CA GLY A 367 10.33 22.89 11.35
C GLY A 367 8.89 22.76 11.82
N CYS A 368 7.95 22.45 10.91
CA CYS A 368 6.54 22.29 11.24
C CYS A 368 6.26 21.06 12.11
N ALA A 369 6.93 19.93 11.85
CA ALA A 369 6.70 18.71 12.61
C ALA A 369 7.27 18.79 14.03
N LEU A 370 8.46 19.36 14.22
CA LEU A 370 9.06 19.53 15.55
C LEU A 370 8.32 20.60 16.36
N THR A 371 7.87 21.69 15.74
CA THR A 371 7.04 22.69 16.44
C THR A 371 5.71 22.10 16.90
N LEU A 372 5.02 21.35 16.04
CA LEU A 372 3.79 20.65 16.43
C LEU A 372 4.05 19.60 17.52
N GLY A 373 5.13 18.82 17.40
CA GLY A 373 5.53 17.84 18.41
C GLY A 373 5.80 18.50 19.77
N ALA A 374 6.49 19.64 19.79
CA ALA A 374 6.75 20.41 21.01
C ALA A 374 5.47 20.98 21.63
N LEU A 375 4.53 21.49 20.82
CA LEU A 375 3.23 21.98 21.29
C LEU A 375 2.39 20.87 21.92
N LEU A 376 2.32 19.70 21.28
CA LEU A 376 1.60 18.54 21.79
C LEU A 376 2.25 17.99 23.07
N TRP A 377 3.58 17.91 23.10
CA TRP A 377 4.33 17.54 24.30
C TRP A 377 4.04 18.50 25.46
N PHE A 378 4.07 19.81 25.20
CA PHE A 378 3.73 20.81 26.21
C PHE A 378 2.29 20.65 26.72
N GLY A 379 1.34 20.39 25.82
CA GLY A 379 -0.05 20.06 26.17
C GLY A 379 -0.15 18.83 27.08
N ALA A 380 0.58 17.75 26.75
CA ALA A 380 0.62 16.54 27.56
C ALA A 380 1.21 16.80 28.95
N VAL A 381 2.33 17.54 29.03
CA VAL A 381 2.95 17.91 30.31
C VAL A 381 2.01 18.76 31.16
N ARG A 382 1.34 19.77 30.58
CA ARG A 382 0.37 20.62 31.29
C ARG A 382 -0.78 19.79 31.84
N ARG A 383 -1.23 18.78 31.11
CA ARG A 383 -2.31 17.89 31.56
C ARG A 383 -1.90 17.03 32.76
N TYR A 384 -0.65 16.56 32.81
CA TYR A 384 -0.09 15.87 33.98
C TYR A 384 0.10 16.78 35.21
N HIS A 385 0.09 18.10 35.03
CA HIS A 385 0.08 19.03 36.18
C HIS A 385 -1.31 19.15 36.81
N ASN A 386 -2.38 18.75 36.11
CA ASN A 386 -3.74 18.86 36.62
C ASN A 386 -4.00 17.78 37.68
N GLU A 387 -4.43 18.20 38.87
CA GLU A 387 -4.60 17.30 40.04
C GLU A 387 -5.71 16.26 39.84
N GLN A 388 -6.68 16.57 38.99
CA GLN A 388 -7.75 15.64 38.57
C GLN A 388 -7.23 14.42 37.77
N LEU A 389 -5.95 14.39 37.40
CA LEU A 389 -5.34 13.22 36.78
C LEU A 389 -5.12 12.07 37.77
N ALA A 390 -4.85 12.40 39.04
CA ALA A 390 -4.64 11.44 40.11
C ALA A 390 -5.95 10.77 40.54
N ILE A 391 -7.02 11.57 40.65
CA ILE A 391 -8.29 11.13 41.23
C ILE A 391 -9.02 10.19 40.26
N SER A 392 -9.14 8.91 40.58
CA SER A 392 -10.05 7.98 39.89
C SER A 392 -11.48 8.22 40.41
N GLY A 393 -12.16 9.22 39.84
CA GLY A 393 -13.57 9.56 40.12
C GLY A 393 -14.49 9.19 38.98
#